data_AF-A0A3C0W4Z4-F1
#
_entry.id   AF-A0A3C0W4Z4-F1
#
_cell.length_a   1.000
_cell.length_b   1.000
_cell.length_c   1.000
_cell.angle_alpha   90.00
_cell.angle_beta   90.00
_cell.angle_gamma   90.00
#
_symmetry.space_group_name_H-M   'P 1'
#
loop_
_entity.id
_entity.type
_entity.pdbx_description
1 polymer ?
#
loop_
_entity_poly.entity_id
_entity_poly.type
_entity_poly.pdbx_seq_one_letter_code
_entity_poly.pdbx_strand_id
1 'polypeptide(L)' 'MADQTLTFTLDTGDGEDRNVVIKLRDDLAPNHVKQITDLAKEGFYDGV' A
#
# COMPACT_ATOMS: atom_id res chain seq x y z
N MET A 1 -9.99 11.47 -9.38
CA MET A 1 -8.70 11.78 -8.74
C MET A 1 -8.28 10.51 -8.04
N ALA A 2 -7.33 9.80 -8.63
CA ALA A 2 -7.04 8.40 -8.35
C ALA A 2 -6.48 8.20 -6.94
N ASP A 3 -6.84 7.07 -6.33
CA ASP A 3 -6.53 6.63 -4.97
C ASP A 3 -5.09 6.94 -4.53
N GLN A 4 -4.93 8.01 -3.73
CA GLN A 4 -3.64 8.41 -3.14
C GLN A 4 -3.32 7.62 -1.86
N THR A 5 -4.15 6.66 -1.48
CA THR A 5 -4.03 5.96 -0.20
C THR A 5 -4.13 4.47 -0.41
N LEU A 6 -3.02 3.78 -0.17
CA LEU A 6 -2.97 2.33 -0.12
C LEU A 6 -3.14 1.92 1.34
N THR A 7 -4.22 1.21 1.66
CA THR A 7 -4.46 0.72 3.02
C THR A 7 -3.97 -0.71 3.10
N PHE A 8 -3.07 -0.96 4.04
CA PHE A 8 -2.46 -2.24 4.35
C PHE A 8 -2.87 -2.66 5.74
N THR A 9 -3.35 -3.89 5.90
CA THR A 9 -3.59 -4.46 7.22
C THR A 9 -2.36 -5.30 7.57
N LEU A 10 -1.52 -4.81 8.49
CA LEU A 10 -0.37 -5.57 8.97
C LEU A 10 -0.71 -6.22 10.30
N ASP A 11 -0.54 -7.55 10.37
CA ASP A 11 -0.57 -8.31 11.60
C ASP A 11 0.84 -8.26 12.22
N THR A 12 1.01 -7.38 13.20
CA THR A 12 2.34 -7.08 13.79
C THR A 12 2.88 -8.18 14.70
N GLY A 13 2.21 -9.34 14.80
CA GLY A 13 2.63 -10.46 15.66
C GLY A 13 2.33 -10.25 17.16
N ASP A 14 1.83 -9.06 17.53
CA ASP A 14 1.35 -8.73 18.87
C ASP A 14 -0.17 -9.03 19.06
N GLY A 15 -0.82 -9.62 18.04
CA GLY A 15 -2.25 -9.97 18.06
C GLY A 15 -3.21 -8.79 17.84
N GLU A 16 -2.69 -7.62 17.45
CA GLU A 16 -3.49 -6.49 16.99
C GLU A 16 -3.24 -6.23 15.49
N ASP A 17 -4.29 -6.41 14.69
CA ASP A 17 -4.32 -5.98 13.29
C ASP A 17 -4.27 -4.45 13.24
N ARG A 18 -3.23 -3.90 12.60
CA ARG A 18 -3.09 -2.45 12.43
C ARG A 18 -3.24 -2.08 10.96
N ASN A 19 -4.19 -1.19 10.71
CA ASN A 19 -4.39 -0.59 9.40
C ASN A 19 -3.33 0.51 9.19
N VAL A 20 -2.35 0.22 8.35
CA VAL A 20 -1.37 1.18 7.85
C VAL A 20 -1.89 1.82 6.58
N VAL A 21 -2.15 3.12 6.65
CA VAL A 21 -2.55 3.91 5.47
C VAL A 21 -1.30 4.58 4.89
N ILE A 22 -0.85 4.11 3.74
CA ILE A 22 0.30 4.67 3.02
C ILE A 22 -0.21 5.70 2.01
N LYS A 23 0.18 6.96 2.21
CA LYS A 23 -0.12 8.03 1.25
C LYS A 23 0.92 8.04 0.13
N LEU A 24 0.50 7.71 -1.09
CA LEU A 24 1.35 7.69 -2.27
C LEU A 24 1.57 9.12 -2.77
N ARG A 25 2.84 9.46 -3.03
CA ARG A 25 3.31 10.77 -3.48
C ARG A 25 3.92 10.67 -4.88
N ASP A 26 3.05 10.72 -5.88
CA ASP A 26 3.40 10.68 -7.30
C ASP A 26 4.21 11.91 -7.74
N ASP A 27 4.03 13.02 -7.02
CA ASP A 27 4.75 14.28 -7.18
C ASP A 27 6.27 14.15 -6.99
N LEU A 28 6.73 13.23 -6.14
CA LEU A 28 8.15 13.04 -5.84
C LEU A 28 8.77 11.84 -6.57
N ALA A 29 7.99 10.77 -6.76
CA ALA A 29 8.51 9.51 -7.30
C ALA A 29 7.48 8.78 -8.18
N PRO A 30 7.20 9.30 -9.40
CA PRO A 30 6.12 8.78 -10.24
C PRO A 30 6.32 7.31 -10.64
N ASN A 31 7.57 6.88 -10.88
CA ASN A 31 7.89 5.50 -11.24
C ASN A 31 7.65 4.51 -10.09
N HIS A 32 7.92 4.93 -8.84
CA HIS A 32 7.73 4.07 -7.66
C HIS A 32 6.25 3.88 -7.36
N VAL A 33 5.47 4.96 -7.42
CA VAL A 33 4.01 4.90 -7.23
C VAL A 33 3.37 3.99 -8.27
N LYS A 34 3.78 4.09 -9.53
CA LYS A 34 3.28 3.22 -10.59
C LYS A 34 3.53 1.73 -10.26
N GLN A 35 4.77 1.38 -9.91
CA GLN A 35 5.13 -0.01 -9.64
C GLN A 35 4.43 -0.58 -8.40
N ILE A 36 4.33 0.19 -7.32
CA ILE A 36 3.62 -0.23 -6.09
C ILE A 36 2.11 -0.40 -6.36
N THR A 37 1.53 0.52 -7.14
CA THR A 37 0.10 0.45 -7.50
C THR A 37 -0.21 -0.77 -8.36
N ASP A 38 0.67 -1.10 -9.30
CA ASP A 38 0.50 -2.27 -10.16
C ASP A 38 0.62 -3.57 -9.32
N LEU A 39 1.63 -3.69 -8.46
CA LEU A 39 1.80 -4.84 -7.56
C LEU A 39 0.66 -4.99 -6.55
N ALA A 40 0.18 -3.89 -5.99
CA ALA A 40 -0.95 -3.92 -5.06
C ALA A 40 -2.26 -4.32 -5.74
N LYS A 41 -2.47 -3.91 -7.01
CA LYS A 41 -3.62 -4.38 -7.81
C LYS A 41 -3.54 -5.84 -8.16
N GLU A 42 -2.33 -6.38 -8.33
CA GLU A 42 -2.09 -7.81 -8.54
C GLU A 42 -2.31 -8.64 -7.26
N GLY A 43 -2.65 -8.01 -6.12
CA GLY A 43 -2.83 -8.69 -4.85
C GLY A 43 -1.52 -9.26 -4.31
N PHE A 44 -0.38 -8.75 -4.78
CA PHE A 44 0.94 -9.29 -4.43
C PHE A 44 1.21 -9.27 -2.93
N TYR A 45 0.56 -8.36 -2.22
CA TYR A 45 0.71 -8.20 -0.80
C TYR A 45 -0.51 -8.66 0.03
N ASP A 46 -1.49 -9.31 -0.61
CA ASP A 46 -2.62 -9.89 0.10
C ASP A 46 -2.16 -11.16 0.83
N GLY A 47 -2.10 -11.10 2.17
CA GLY A 47 -1.70 -12.22 3.03
C GLY A 47 -0.23 -12.22 3.47
N VAL A 48 0.46 -11.08 3.36
CA VAL A 48 1.81 -10.84 3.90
C VAL A 48 1.73 -10.07 5.22
#